data_AF-H1Y129-F1
#
_entry.id   AF-H1Y129-F1
#
_cell.length_a   1.000
_cell.length_b   1.000
_cell.length_c   1.000
_cell.angle_alpha   90.00
_cell.angle_beta   90.00
_cell.angle_gamma   90.00
#
_symmetry.space_group_name_H-M   'P 1'
#
loop_
_entity.id
_entity.type
_entity.pdbx_description
1 polymer ?
#
loop_
_entity_poly.entity_id
_entity_poly.type
_entity_poly.pdbx_seq_one_letter_code
_entity_poly.pdbx_strand_id
1 'polypeptide(L)'
;MLLMKKLQKLPLLLTLFSLIMTACKKDKKDDSTTTGPLGPNYPQVINTIVTPAIIDTLKKQGMVINDGLTPPNINGIFLFSPAYCTFDNSGGNGKGYTFDDYKLQFKDQNTNQYTVNLKYKDVSNGQDNASDGTATYISGQNNLFTVFAQAKGTASGINYVALDVISGQAQGTALKNLVWSHYLVSKDGDASNILLVRAGTTRIFTDRDGSSDAQATFDFLPKQIQNAVTKTLAGSISAAK
;
A
#
# COMPACT_ATOMS: atom_id res chain seq x y z
N MET A 1 -72.87 -13.91 13.15
CA MET A 1 -73.72 -12.75 13.46
C MET A 1 -74.03 -12.78 14.94
N LEU A 2 -73.93 -11.62 15.60
CA LEU A 2 -74.03 -11.33 17.05
C LEU A 2 -72.87 -11.77 17.94
N LEU A 3 -72.46 -11.02 18.96
CA LEU A 3 -72.44 -9.58 19.22
C LEU A 3 -71.59 -9.44 20.50
N MET A 4 -70.74 -8.43 20.52
CA MET A 4 -69.87 -7.98 21.62
C MET A 4 -70.56 -7.94 23.01
N LYS A 5 -69.78 -8.03 24.10
CA LYS A 5 -69.58 -6.90 25.06
C LYS A 5 -68.75 -7.23 26.30
N LYS A 6 -67.83 -6.30 26.58
CA LYS A 6 -67.40 -5.71 27.87
C LYS A 6 -66.71 -6.63 28.90
N LEU A 7 -65.41 -6.48 29.15
CA LEU A 7 -64.66 -5.36 29.78
C LEU A 7 -64.87 -5.26 31.31
N GLN A 8 -63.73 -5.33 32.01
CA GLN A 8 -63.40 -4.63 33.26
C GLN A 8 -63.80 -5.35 34.57
N LYS A 9 -62.81 -5.85 35.32
CA LYS A 9 -62.26 -5.21 36.55
C LYS A 9 -60.86 -5.75 36.87
N LEU A 10 -59.89 -4.83 36.92
CA LEU A 10 -58.56 -4.96 37.52
C LEU A 10 -58.72 -4.89 39.06
N PRO A 11 -57.97 -5.68 39.84
CA PRO A 11 -56.94 -5.04 40.66
C PRO A 11 -55.63 -5.85 40.74
N LEU A 12 -54.54 -5.16 40.39
CA LEU A 12 -53.28 -5.06 41.12
C LEU A 12 -52.98 -6.13 42.19
N LEU A 13 -52.04 -7.04 41.93
CA LEU A 13 -51.23 -7.64 42.99
C LEU A 13 -49.80 -7.99 42.53
N LEU A 14 -48.87 -7.43 43.29
CA LEU A 14 -47.42 -7.61 43.43
C LEU A 14 -46.75 -8.88 42.87
N THR A 15 -45.74 -8.62 42.03
CA THR A 15 -44.36 -9.13 42.08
C THR A 15 -44.08 -10.62 42.38
N LEU A 16 -43.60 -11.35 41.36
CA LEU A 16 -42.38 -12.17 41.47
C LEU A 16 -41.79 -12.41 40.07
N PHE A 17 -40.86 -11.54 39.64
CA PHE A 17 -40.08 -11.75 38.43
C PHE A 17 -38.93 -12.71 38.78
N SER A 18 -39.15 -14.02 38.60
CA SER A 18 -38.07 -15.00 38.65
C SER A 18 -37.15 -14.78 37.46
N LEU A 19 -36.06 -14.05 37.72
CA LEU A 19 -34.90 -13.93 36.85
C LEU A 19 -34.27 -15.33 36.71
N ILE A 20 -34.61 -16.03 35.64
CA ILE A 20 -33.86 -17.20 35.19
C ILE A 20 -32.55 -16.68 34.63
N MET A 21 -31.54 -16.58 35.50
CA MET A 21 -30.15 -16.35 35.09
C MET A 21 -29.63 -17.63 34.46
N THR A 22 -29.94 -17.84 33.17
CA THR A 22 -29.14 -18.70 32.31
C THR A 22 -27.76 -18.07 32.25
N ALA A 23 -26.87 -18.56 33.12
CA ALA A 23 -25.45 -18.30 33.05
C ALA A 23 -24.94 -18.91 31.73
N CYS A 24 -24.99 -18.12 30.65
CA CYS A 24 -24.08 -18.31 29.54
C CYS A 24 -22.68 -18.28 30.15
N LYS A 25 -22.04 -19.45 30.23
CA LYS A 25 -20.59 -19.52 30.31
C LYS A 25 -20.09 -18.65 29.17
N LYS A 26 -19.55 -17.47 29.51
CA LYS A 26 -18.69 -16.76 28.60
C LYS A 26 -17.50 -17.69 28.40
N ASP A 27 -17.57 -18.47 27.32
CA ASP A 27 -16.39 -19.04 26.72
C ASP A 27 -15.47 -17.84 26.49
N LYS A 28 -14.45 -17.74 27.33
CA LYS A 28 -13.31 -16.89 27.03
C LYS A 28 -12.76 -17.47 25.74
N LYS A 29 -13.11 -16.85 24.61
CA LYS A 29 -12.31 -16.99 23.41
C LYS A 29 -10.90 -16.66 23.86
N ASP A 30 -10.08 -17.69 23.85
CA ASP A 30 -8.65 -17.59 23.95
C ASP A 30 -8.23 -16.68 22.79
N ASP A 31 -8.10 -15.38 23.05
CA ASP A 31 -7.60 -14.38 22.10
C ASP A 31 -6.07 -14.48 22.04
N SER A 32 -5.61 -15.70 21.81
CA SER A 32 -4.26 -16.03 21.40
C SER A 32 -4.24 -16.11 19.87
N THR A 33 -4.86 -15.14 19.20
CA THR A 33 -4.37 -14.76 17.88
C THR A 33 -3.06 -14.05 18.17
N THR A 34 -1.92 -14.61 17.77
CA THR A 34 -0.60 -13.98 17.96
C THR A 34 -0.54 -12.70 17.14
N THR A 35 -1.18 -11.62 17.62
CA THR A 35 -1.21 -10.33 16.95
C THR A 35 0.12 -9.66 17.18
N GLY A 36 0.87 -9.40 16.11
CA GLY A 36 2.05 -8.55 16.20
C GLY A 36 1.69 -7.11 16.62
N PRO A 37 2.68 -6.25 16.90
CA PRO A 37 2.48 -4.87 17.33
C PRO A 37 1.52 -4.02 16.48
N LEU A 38 1.40 -4.31 15.18
CA LEU A 38 0.47 -3.62 14.27
C LEU A 38 -1.01 -4.03 14.45
N GLY A 39 -1.29 -5.05 15.27
CA GLY A 39 -2.63 -5.57 15.52
C GLY A 39 -3.07 -6.69 14.56
N PRO A 40 -4.29 -7.22 14.74
CA PRO A 40 -4.78 -8.41 14.03
C PRO A 40 -5.05 -8.20 12.54
N ASN A 41 -5.19 -6.95 12.09
CA ASN A 41 -5.55 -6.65 10.71
C ASN A 41 -4.36 -6.65 9.74
N TYR A 42 -3.12 -6.75 10.25
CA TYR A 42 -1.93 -6.81 9.42
C TYR A 42 -1.36 -8.22 9.39
N PRO A 43 -0.87 -8.68 8.23
CA PRO A 43 -0.02 -9.85 8.16
C PRO A 43 1.14 -9.75 9.16
N GLN A 44 1.31 -10.77 10.00
CA GLN A 44 2.29 -10.75 11.09
C GLN A 44 3.71 -10.43 10.58
N VAL A 45 4.06 -10.90 9.39
CA VAL A 45 5.36 -10.69 8.75
C VAL A 45 5.73 -9.21 8.57
N ILE A 46 4.75 -8.31 8.41
CA ILE A 46 4.99 -6.87 8.23
C ILE A 46 5.63 -6.25 9.48
N ASN A 47 5.35 -6.79 10.67
CA ASN A 47 5.94 -6.32 11.93
C ASN A 47 7.48 -6.47 11.98
N THR A 48 8.07 -7.23 11.05
CA THR A 48 9.52 -7.39 10.96
C THR A 48 10.24 -6.17 10.37
N ILE A 49 9.51 -5.32 9.62
CA ILE A 49 10.08 -4.16 8.93
C ILE A 49 9.32 -2.85 9.22
N VAL A 50 8.10 -2.92 9.77
CA VAL A 50 7.29 -1.74 10.11
C VAL A 50 6.83 -1.77 11.55
N THR A 51 6.92 -0.62 12.22
CA THR A 51 6.41 -0.41 13.59
C THR A 51 5.12 0.41 13.58
N PRO A 52 4.30 0.36 14.65
CA PRO A 52 3.11 1.22 14.77
C PRO A 52 3.42 2.71 14.60
N ALA A 53 4.55 3.18 15.15
CA ALA A 53 4.96 4.58 15.05
C ALA A 53 5.24 5.02 13.61
N ILE A 54 5.77 4.13 12.75
CA ILE A 54 5.96 4.41 11.33
C ILE A 54 4.59 4.51 10.63
N ILE A 55 3.67 3.57 10.88
CA ILE A 55 2.31 3.61 10.33
C ILE A 55 1.59 4.91 10.70
N ASP A 56 1.63 5.30 11.97
CA ASP A 56 0.98 6.53 12.46
C ASP A 56 1.59 7.77 11.83
N THR A 57 2.92 7.81 11.70
CA THR A 57 3.64 8.91 11.05
C THR A 57 3.22 9.05 9.59
N LEU A 58 3.23 7.96 8.83
CA LEU A 58 2.85 7.96 7.43
C LEU A 58 1.40 8.38 7.22
N LYS A 59 0.47 7.82 8.01
CA LYS A 59 -0.96 8.19 7.95
C LYS A 59 -1.16 9.67 8.26
N LYS A 60 -0.50 10.19 9.30
CA LYS A 60 -0.56 11.63 9.66
C LYS A 60 -0.04 12.54 8.55
N GLN A 61 0.90 12.07 7.74
CA GLN A 61 1.48 12.82 6.62
C GLN A 61 0.66 12.70 5.33
N GLY A 62 -0.42 11.89 5.33
CA GLY A 62 -1.32 11.75 4.19
C GLY A 62 -1.18 10.43 3.41
N MET A 63 -0.37 9.48 3.90
CA MET A 63 -0.27 8.16 3.28
C MET A 63 -1.55 7.36 3.53
N VAL A 64 -2.12 6.78 2.47
CA VAL A 64 -3.20 5.80 2.59
C VAL A 64 -2.59 4.44 2.85
N ILE A 65 -2.98 3.76 3.93
CA ILE A 65 -2.51 2.41 4.27
C ILE A 65 -3.73 1.52 4.46
N ASN A 66 -3.86 0.53 3.59
CA ASN A 66 -4.93 -0.45 3.55
C ASN A 66 -4.46 -1.71 4.30
N ASP A 67 -5.03 -1.93 5.48
CA ASP A 67 -4.87 -3.17 6.22
C ASP A 67 -5.74 -4.29 5.63
N GLY A 68 -5.60 -5.49 6.18
CA GLY A 68 -6.32 -6.68 5.75
C GLY A 68 -5.41 -7.84 5.40
N LEU A 69 -6.01 -9.03 5.42
CA LEU A 69 -5.33 -10.32 5.27
C LEU A 69 -5.68 -11.01 3.93
N THR A 70 -6.39 -10.33 3.03
CA THR A 70 -6.73 -10.88 1.71
C THR A 70 -6.50 -9.81 0.64
N PRO A 71 -5.23 -9.40 0.41
CA PRO A 71 -4.93 -8.44 -0.63
C PRO A 71 -5.29 -8.99 -2.02
N PRO A 72 -5.68 -8.13 -2.98
CA PRO A 72 -5.84 -8.53 -4.37
C PRO A 72 -4.51 -9.00 -4.96
N ASN A 73 -4.57 -9.74 -6.06
CA ASN A 73 -3.38 -10.00 -6.87
C ASN A 73 -3.05 -8.75 -7.69
N ILE A 74 -1.84 -8.21 -7.50
CA ILE A 74 -1.37 -7.00 -8.18
C ILE A 74 -0.19 -7.29 -9.13
N ASN A 75 0.11 -8.55 -9.45
CA ASN A 75 1.18 -8.89 -10.39
C ASN A 75 0.96 -8.16 -11.73
N GLY A 76 1.99 -7.47 -12.20
CA GLY A 76 1.91 -6.66 -13.40
C GLY A 76 2.97 -5.57 -13.45
N ILE A 77 2.96 -4.80 -14.52
CA ILE A 77 3.78 -3.59 -14.69
C ILE A 77 2.83 -2.43 -14.88
N PHE A 78 3.02 -1.34 -14.15
CA PHE A 78 2.11 -0.19 -14.14
C PHE A 78 2.91 1.10 -14.29
N LEU A 79 2.33 2.07 -14.99
CA LEU A 79 2.92 3.41 -15.14
C LEU A 79 2.37 4.33 -14.05
N PHE A 80 3.20 4.80 -13.15
CA PHE A 80 2.87 5.82 -12.16
C PHE A 80 3.20 7.21 -12.75
N SER A 81 2.19 7.85 -13.33
CA SER A 81 2.32 9.11 -14.07
C SER A 81 0.98 9.87 -14.09
N PRO A 82 0.93 11.17 -13.80
CA PRO A 82 2.06 12.01 -13.40
C PRO A 82 2.38 11.80 -11.92
N ALA A 83 3.65 11.55 -11.60
CA ALA A 83 4.12 11.44 -10.22
C ALA A 83 4.09 12.81 -9.52
N TYR A 84 3.14 13.03 -8.61
CA TYR A 84 2.92 14.33 -7.98
C TYR A 84 3.17 14.30 -6.47
N CYS A 85 4.06 15.16 -5.97
CA CYS A 85 4.39 15.20 -4.55
C CYS A 85 3.32 15.91 -3.72
N THR A 86 2.74 15.18 -2.76
CA THR A 86 1.69 15.67 -1.85
C THR A 86 2.21 15.99 -0.45
N PHE A 87 3.36 15.42 -0.06
CA PHE A 87 4.05 15.70 1.20
C PHE A 87 5.56 15.54 1.03
N ASP A 88 6.34 16.45 1.60
CA ASP A 88 7.80 16.37 1.67
C ASP A 88 8.30 17.15 2.89
N ASN A 89 9.01 16.48 3.80
CA ASN A 89 9.69 17.13 4.94
C ASN A 89 11.22 17.01 4.87
N SER A 90 11.76 16.69 3.69
CA SER A 90 13.20 16.58 3.42
C SER A 90 13.88 17.94 3.21
N GLY A 91 13.10 19.00 2.94
CA GLY A 91 13.62 20.31 2.54
C GLY A 91 14.00 20.40 1.05
N GLY A 92 13.62 19.40 0.24
CA GLY A 92 13.81 19.37 -1.22
C GLY A 92 12.72 20.11 -2.01
N ASN A 93 12.45 19.64 -3.25
CA ASN A 93 11.54 20.28 -4.21
C ASN A 93 10.08 20.43 -3.72
N GLY A 94 9.72 19.79 -2.60
CA GLY A 94 8.55 20.17 -1.80
C GLY A 94 7.22 19.70 -2.37
N LYS A 95 6.17 19.86 -1.56
CA LYS A 95 4.78 19.61 -1.96
C LYS A 95 4.41 20.46 -3.17
N GLY A 96 3.74 19.86 -4.14
CA GLY A 96 3.28 20.53 -5.36
C GLY A 96 4.16 20.34 -6.58
N TYR A 97 5.33 19.73 -6.41
CA TYR A 97 6.25 19.40 -7.50
C TYR A 97 5.83 18.12 -8.23
N THR A 98 5.97 18.12 -9.55
CA THR A 98 5.86 16.90 -10.38
C THR A 98 7.25 16.31 -10.54
N PHE A 99 7.40 15.05 -10.16
CA PHE A 99 8.64 14.29 -10.29
C PHE A 99 8.64 13.48 -11.59
N ASP A 100 9.77 12.82 -11.86
CA ASP A 100 9.85 11.86 -12.94
C ASP A 100 8.81 10.76 -12.76
N ASP A 101 8.27 10.29 -13.88
CA ASP A 101 7.31 9.20 -13.88
C ASP A 101 8.03 7.88 -13.64
N TYR A 102 7.32 6.89 -13.09
CA TYR A 102 7.91 5.60 -12.76
C TYR A 102 7.16 4.45 -13.41
N LYS A 103 7.90 3.42 -13.84
CA LYS A 103 7.30 2.09 -14.04
C LYS A 103 7.46 1.30 -12.76
N LEU A 104 6.37 0.76 -12.24
CA LEU A 104 6.32 -0.17 -11.12
C LEU A 104 6.11 -1.58 -11.67
N GLN A 105 6.82 -2.57 -11.17
CA GLN A 105 6.60 -3.98 -11.47
C GLN A 105 6.42 -4.75 -10.17
N PHE A 106 5.24 -5.36 -10.03
CA PHE A 106 4.95 -6.33 -8.98
C PHE A 106 4.95 -7.72 -9.61
N LYS A 107 5.63 -8.67 -8.98
CA LYS A 107 5.72 -10.05 -9.47
C LYS A 107 5.83 -11.06 -8.34
N ASP A 108 5.59 -12.32 -8.67
CA ASP A 108 5.77 -13.44 -7.74
C ASP A 108 5.00 -13.27 -6.42
N GLN A 109 3.86 -12.58 -6.45
CA GLN A 109 3.03 -12.39 -5.25
C GLN A 109 2.57 -13.75 -4.70
N ASN A 110 2.77 -13.95 -3.40
CA ASN A 110 2.30 -15.11 -2.65
C ASN A 110 1.38 -14.64 -1.51
N THR A 111 0.07 -14.80 -1.71
CA THR A 111 -0.95 -14.38 -0.74
C THR A 111 -0.90 -15.16 0.57
N ASN A 112 -0.42 -16.40 0.58
CA ASN A 112 -0.30 -17.19 1.81
C ASN A 112 0.87 -16.73 2.69
N GLN A 113 1.93 -16.19 2.06
CA GLN A 113 3.10 -15.67 2.76
C GLN A 113 3.10 -14.14 2.88
N TYR A 114 2.12 -13.47 2.27
CA TYR A 114 2.03 -12.02 2.20
C TYR A 114 3.27 -11.36 1.62
N THR A 115 3.90 -12.00 0.64
CA THR A 115 5.09 -11.50 -0.06
C THR A 115 4.75 -11.08 -1.49
N VAL A 116 5.49 -10.12 -2.02
CA VAL A 116 5.47 -9.71 -3.42
C VAL A 116 6.83 -9.13 -3.78
N ASN A 117 7.33 -9.36 -4.98
CA ASN A 117 8.56 -8.71 -5.44
C ASN A 117 8.21 -7.37 -6.08
N LEU A 118 8.83 -6.29 -5.61
CA LEU A 118 8.71 -4.95 -6.18
C LEU A 118 9.98 -4.60 -6.97
N LYS A 119 9.80 -4.09 -8.18
CA LYS A 119 10.80 -3.31 -8.91
C LYS A 119 10.18 -2.00 -9.35
N TYR A 120 10.98 -0.96 -9.41
CA TYR A 120 10.58 0.30 -10.01
C TYR A 120 11.76 0.93 -10.72
N LYS A 121 11.48 1.89 -11.61
CA LYS A 121 12.50 2.74 -12.24
C LYS A 121 11.88 3.99 -12.83
N ASP A 122 12.71 5.03 -12.88
CA ASP A 122 12.41 6.30 -13.53
C ASP A 122 12.25 6.12 -15.05
N VAL A 123 11.22 6.75 -15.61
CA VAL A 123 10.86 6.65 -17.02
C VAL A 123 11.78 7.47 -17.94
N SER A 124 12.41 8.52 -17.43
CA SER A 124 13.27 9.42 -18.19
C SER A 124 14.63 8.80 -18.51
N ASN A 125 15.20 8.06 -17.57
CA ASN A 125 16.61 7.65 -17.60
C ASN A 125 16.83 6.17 -17.22
N GLY A 126 15.78 5.46 -16.77
CA GLY A 126 15.87 4.06 -16.33
C GLY A 126 16.71 3.84 -15.06
N GLN A 127 17.08 4.92 -14.36
CA GLN A 127 17.76 4.93 -13.08
C GLN A 127 16.74 4.82 -11.94
N ASP A 128 17.23 4.91 -10.70
CA ASP A 128 16.42 4.72 -9.49
C ASP A 128 15.72 3.37 -9.50
N ASN A 129 16.52 2.32 -9.74
CA ASN A 129 16.04 0.95 -9.72
C ASN A 129 15.80 0.56 -8.26
N ALA A 130 14.65 -0.07 -8.01
CA ALA A 130 14.26 -0.52 -6.67
C ALA A 130 15.40 -1.13 -5.84
N SER A 131 15.26 -0.92 -4.53
CA SER A 131 15.82 -1.71 -3.44
C SER A 131 16.30 -3.10 -3.86
N ASP A 132 17.42 -3.50 -3.25
CA ASP A 132 17.97 -4.86 -3.16
C ASP A 132 16.96 -6.00 -2.85
N GLY A 133 15.68 -5.70 -2.65
CA GLY A 133 14.60 -6.68 -2.56
C GLY A 133 14.64 -7.47 -1.25
N THR A 134 15.23 -6.89 -0.20
CA THR A 134 15.53 -7.62 1.03
C THR A 134 14.27 -8.10 1.75
N ALA A 135 13.21 -7.29 1.77
CA ALA A 135 11.92 -7.69 2.31
C ALA A 135 10.79 -6.87 1.67
N THR A 136 9.81 -7.55 1.07
CA THR A 136 8.64 -6.89 0.51
C THR A 136 7.38 -7.67 0.84
N TYR A 137 6.47 -7.01 1.54
CA TYR A 137 5.24 -7.60 2.05
C TYR A 137 4.01 -6.85 1.58
N ILE A 138 2.86 -7.52 1.55
CA ILE A 138 1.60 -6.96 1.07
C ILE A 138 0.46 -7.21 2.07
N SER A 139 -0.32 -6.17 2.35
CA SER A 139 -1.60 -6.24 3.06
C SER A 139 -2.74 -5.70 2.20
N GLY A 140 -3.98 -5.96 2.60
CA GLY A 140 -5.13 -5.41 1.92
C GLY A 140 -6.38 -6.26 2.07
N GLN A 141 -7.48 -5.72 1.54
CA GLN A 141 -8.80 -6.35 1.56
C GLN A 141 -9.56 -5.98 0.30
N ASN A 142 -10.30 -6.94 -0.26
CA ASN A 142 -11.06 -6.76 -1.49
C ASN A 142 -10.14 -6.35 -2.65
N ASN A 143 -10.35 -5.15 -3.20
CA ASN A 143 -9.51 -4.58 -4.25
C ASN A 143 -8.48 -3.57 -3.72
N LEU A 144 -8.41 -3.34 -2.40
CA LEU A 144 -7.45 -2.43 -1.79
C LEU A 144 -6.18 -3.16 -1.40
N PHE A 145 -5.03 -2.52 -1.58
CA PHE A 145 -3.74 -3.10 -1.19
C PHE A 145 -2.79 -2.05 -0.61
N THR A 146 -1.79 -2.52 0.14
CA THR A 146 -0.59 -1.77 0.49
C THR A 146 0.61 -2.71 0.47
N VAL A 147 1.67 -2.31 -0.23
CA VAL A 147 2.96 -2.97 -0.28
C VAL A 147 3.95 -2.20 0.60
N PHE A 148 4.69 -2.92 1.43
CA PHE A 148 5.78 -2.42 2.28
C PHE A 148 7.07 -3.06 1.81
N ALA A 149 7.97 -2.28 1.22
CA ALA A 149 9.26 -2.73 0.72
C ALA A 149 10.39 -2.05 1.51
N GLN A 150 11.13 -2.84 2.29
CA GLN A 150 12.30 -2.33 3.00
C GLN A 150 13.53 -2.47 2.12
N ALA A 151 14.32 -1.41 2.07
CA ALA A 151 15.60 -1.35 1.38
C ALA A 151 16.74 -1.11 2.36
N LYS A 152 17.90 -1.70 2.07
CA LYS A 152 19.17 -1.30 2.68
C LYS A 152 20.09 -0.77 1.60
N GLY A 153 20.78 0.32 1.90
CA GLY A 153 21.66 0.96 0.94
C GLY A 153 22.76 1.76 1.57
N THR A 154 23.61 2.33 0.72
CA THR A 154 24.68 3.23 1.11
C THR A 154 24.62 4.47 0.23
N ALA A 155 24.56 5.66 0.82
CA ALA A 155 24.60 6.93 0.11
C ALA A 155 25.65 7.83 0.77
N SER A 156 26.54 8.43 -0.03
CA SER A 156 27.64 9.28 0.50
C SER A 156 28.49 8.58 1.59
N GLY A 157 28.66 7.27 1.49
CA GLY A 157 29.36 6.45 2.50
C GLY A 157 28.56 6.14 3.76
N ILE A 158 27.30 6.55 3.85
CA ILE A 158 26.41 6.34 5.00
C ILE A 158 25.46 5.20 4.68
N ASN A 159 25.49 4.15 5.51
CA ASN A 159 24.52 3.07 5.43
C ASN A 159 23.16 3.55 5.92
N TYR A 160 22.09 3.10 5.28
CA TYR A 160 20.73 3.46 5.65
C TYR A 160 19.75 2.31 5.46
N VAL A 161 18.63 2.41 6.18
CA VAL A 161 17.43 1.60 5.96
C VAL A 161 16.31 2.52 5.54
N ALA A 162 15.64 2.19 4.44
CA ALA A 162 14.48 2.91 3.94
C ALA A 162 13.28 1.97 3.82
N LEU A 163 12.09 2.57 3.80
CA LEU A 163 10.82 1.88 3.61
C LEU A 163 10.04 2.59 2.51
N ASP A 164 9.81 1.86 1.43
CA ASP A 164 8.83 2.19 0.42
C ASP A 164 7.47 1.65 0.82
N VAL A 165 6.46 2.52 0.81
CA VAL A 165 5.07 2.11 1.03
C VAL A 165 4.27 2.51 -0.20
N ILE A 166 3.68 1.55 -0.90
CA ILE A 166 2.87 1.77 -2.11
C ILE A 166 1.47 1.24 -1.86
N SER A 167 0.46 2.08 -2.03
CA SER A 167 -0.92 1.75 -1.69
C SER A 167 -1.88 2.20 -2.78
N GLY A 168 -2.98 1.50 -2.94
CA GLY A 168 -4.00 1.86 -3.91
C GLY A 168 -5.07 0.79 -4.09
N GLN A 169 -5.68 0.76 -5.27
CA GLN A 169 -6.80 -0.12 -5.59
C GLN A 169 -6.55 -0.86 -6.90
N ALA A 170 -6.67 -2.18 -6.91
CA ALA A 170 -6.69 -2.96 -8.15
C ALA A 170 -8.03 -2.78 -8.86
N GLN A 171 -8.03 -2.39 -10.14
CA GLN A 171 -9.26 -2.23 -10.92
C GLN A 171 -9.04 -2.63 -12.38
N GLY A 172 -9.53 -3.81 -12.75
CA GLY A 172 -9.35 -4.33 -14.11
C GLY A 172 -7.87 -4.49 -14.42
N THR A 173 -7.39 -3.78 -15.46
CA THR A 173 -5.99 -3.78 -15.89
C THR A 173 -5.18 -2.60 -15.34
N ALA A 174 -5.73 -1.80 -14.43
CA ALA A 174 -5.06 -0.63 -13.88
C ALA A 174 -4.99 -0.71 -12.34
N LEU A 175 -4.06 0.05 -11.76
CA LEU A 175 -4.09 0.39 -10.35
C LEU A 175 -4.60 1.82 -10.20
N LYS A 176 -5.59 2.04 -9.34
CA LYS A 176 -6.23 3.34 -9.13
C LYS A 176 -5.77 3.98 -7.84
N ASN A 177 -5.69 5.31 -7.87
CA ASN A 177 -5.36 6.14 -6.73
C ASN A 177 -4.07 5.69 -6.02
N LEU A 178 -3.02 5.40 -6.80
CA LEU A 178 -1.74 5.02 -6.22
C LEU A 178 -1.18 6.16 -5.38
N VAL A 179 -0.73 5.80 -4.19
CA VAL A 179 0.05 6.66 -3.29
C VAL A 179 1.34 5.92 -2.97
N TRP A 180 2.47 6.62 -3.05
CA TRP A 180 3.79 6.05 -2.78
C TRP A 180 4.53 6.95 -1.81
N SER A 181 5.00 6.38 -0.71
CA SER A 181 5.88 7.02 0.25
C SER A 181 7.31 6.47 0.17
N HIS A 182 8.30 7.35 0.16
CA HIS A 182 9.68 7.04 0.55
C HIS A 182 9.91 7.51 1.98
N TYR A 183 10.22 6.58 2.90
CA TYR A 183 10.47 6.88 4.32
C TYR A 183 11.88 6.43 4.72
N LEU A 184 12.68 7.33 5.29
CA LEU A 184 13.99 6.96 5.84
C LEU A 184 13.84 6.42 7.27
N VAL A 185 14.06 5.11 7.45
CA VAL A 185 13.91 4.43 8.74
C VAL A 185 15.07 4.74 9.68
N SER A 186 16.30 4.52 9.20
CA SER A 186 17.51 4.76 9.98
C SER A 186 18.70 5.06 9.07
N LYS A 187 19.76 5.61 9.66
CA LYS A 187 21.06 5.79 9.02
C LYS A 187 22.19 5.72 10.03
N ASP A 188 23.35 5.25 9.60
CA ASP A 188 24.52 5.05 10.45
C ASP A 188 25.47 6.25 10.32
N GLY A 189 25.27 7.27 11.16
CA GLY A 189 26.12 8.46 11.22
C GLY A 189 25.50 9.72 10.62
N ASP A 190 26.35 10.70 10.31
CA ASP A 190 25.95 12.05 9.85
C ASP A 190 24.95 12.72 10.81
N ALA A 191 25.32 12.87 12.08
CA ALA A 191 24.45 13.48 13.10
C ALA A 191 23.94 14.88 12.71
N SER A 192 24.69 15.61 11.86
CA SER A 192 24.32 16.90 11.29
C SER A 192 23.25 16.84 10.19
N ASN A 193 23.00 15.67 9.60
CA ASN A 193 22.09 15.46 8.47
C ASN A 193 22.44 16.33 7.24
N ILE A 194 23.74 16.51 6.99
CA ILE A 194 24.24 17.33 5.88
C ILE A 194 24.36 16.47 4.61
N LEU A 195 24.74 15.20 4.76
CA LEU A 195 24.98 14.29 3.65
C LEU A 195 23.75 13.45 3.32
N LEU A 196 22.95 13.11 4.33
CA LEU A 196 21.70 12.40 4.18
C LEU A 196 20.65 13.00 5.10
N VAL A 197 19.40 13.04 4.63
CA VAL A 197 18.26 13.52 5.41
C VAL A 197 18.13 12.74 6.73
N ARG A 198 17.52 13.35 7.76
CA ARG A 198 17.34 12.68 9.06
C ARG A 198 16.41 11.48 8.97
N ALA A 199 16.58 10.51 9.87
CA ALA A 199 15.58 9.46 10.06
C ALA A 199 14.18 10.07 10.36
N GLY A 200 13.14 9.41 9.85
CA GLY A 200 11.77 9.94 9.86
C GLY A 200 11.48 11.00 8.81
N THR A 201 12.39 11.22 7.86
CA THR A 201 12.10 12.01 6.65
C THR A 201 11.22 11.19 5.72
N THR A 202 10.23 11.85 5.11
CA THR A 202 9.20 11.24 4.30
C THR A 202 8.92 12.12 3.09
N ARG A 203 8.80 11.48 1.93
CA ARG A 203 8.17 12.07 0.75
C ARG A 203 7.01 11.19 0.32
N ILE A 204 5.89 11.80 -0.02
CA ILE A 204 4.68 11.11 -0.48
C ILE A 204 4.30 11.66 -1.85
N PHE A 205 4.05 10.75 -2.77
CA PHE A 205 3.65 11.00 -4.13
C PHE A 205 2.31 10.35 -4.40
N THR A 206 1.52 10.95 -5.28
CA THR A 206 0.29 10.38 -5.79
C THR A 206 0.34 10.34 -7.29
N ASP A 207 -0.29 9.33 -7.86
CA ASP A 207 -0.66 9.37 -9.27
C ASP A 207 -1.74 10.45 -9.43
N ARG A 208 -1.39 11.56 -10.09
CA ARG A 208 -2.23 12.76 -10.08
C ARG A 208 -3.54 12.60 -10.83
N ASP A 209 -3.57 11.78 -11.88
CA ASP A 209 -4.82 11.47 -12.60
C ASP A 209 -5.57 10.27 -11.99
N GLY A 210 -4.90 9.58 -11.06
CA GLY A 210 -5.44 8.48 -10.30
C GLY A 210 -5.50 7.17 -11.09
N SER A 211 -4.79 7.04 -12.21
CA SER A 211 -4.73 5.83 -13.04
C SER A 211 -3.31 5.43 -13.39
N SER A 212 -2.86 4.33 -12.79
CA SER A 212 -1.63 3.68 -13.20
C SER A 212 -1.94 2.48 -14.10
N ASP A 213 -1.95 2.72 -15.41
CA ASP A 213 -2.35 1.73 -16.42
C ASP A 213 -1.26 0.68 -16.66
N ALA A 214 -1.68 -0.56 -16.95
CA ALA A 214 -0.76 -1.65 -17.24
C ALA A 214 0.14 -1.38 -18.45
N GLN A 215 1.39 -1.84 -18.35
CA GLN A 215 2.42 -1.72 -19.36
C GLN A 215 2.85 -3.11 -19.83
N ALA A 216 3.14 -3.24 -21.13
CA ALA A 216 3.60 -4.52 -21.69
C ALA A 216 5.03 -4.88 -21.31
N THR A 217 5.90 -3.87 -21.10
CA THR A 217 7.32 -4.07 -20.80
C THR A 217 7.76 -3.24 -19.61
N PHE A 218 8.56 -3.87 -18.75
CA PHE A 218 9.28 -3.13 -17.72
C PHE A 218 10.43 -2.37 -18.37
N ASP A 219 11.21 -3.03 -19.23
CA ASP A 219 12.40 -2.47 -19.87
C ASP A 219 12.16 -1.24 -20.75
N PHE A 220 13.15 -0.35 -20.71
CA PHE A 220 13.27 0.72 -21.68
C PHE A 220 13.72 0.11 -22.99
N LEU A 221 12.89 0.23 -24.02
CA LEU A 221 13.43 0.12 -25.38
C LEU A 221 14.23 1.40 -25.63
N PRO A 222 15.53 1.36 -25.96
CA PRO A 222 16.27 2.54 -26.38
C PRO A 222 15.51 3.26 -27.50
N LYS A 223 15.51 4.60 -27.53
CA LYS A 223 14.78 5.39 -28.57
C LYS A 223 15.07 4.92 -30.00
N GLN A 224 16.29 4.45 -30.28
CA GLN A 224 16.67 3.89 -31.57
C GLN A 224 15.92 2.60 -31.94
N ILE A 225 15.68 1.72 -30.95
CA ILE A 225 14.89 0.49 -31.12
C ILE A 225 13.40 0.82 -31.19
N GLN A 226 12.93 1.80 -30.41
CA GLN A 226 11.54 2.28 -30.52
C GLN A 226 11.23 2.78 -31.94
N ASN A 227 12.09 3.64 -32.49
CA ASN A 227 11.94 4.16 -33.85
C ASN A 227 11.98 3.05 -34.92
N ALA A 228 12.83 2.03 -34.73
CA ALA A 228 12.91 0.88 -35.63
C ALA A 228 11.64 -0.01 -35.56
N VAL A 229 11.11 -0.26 -34.36
CA VAL A 229 9.86 -1.02 -34.16
C VAL A 229 8.69 -0.27 -34.78
N THR A 230 8.54 1.04 -34.54
CA THR A 230 7.47 1.86 -35.12
C THR A 230 7.54 1.88 -36.65
N LYS A 231 8.74 2.01 -37.22
CA LYS A 231 8.95 1.98 -38.68
C LYS A 231 8.62 0.61 -39.29
N THR A 232 8.93 -0.48 -38.58
CA THR A 232 8.68 -1.84 -39.05
C THR A 232 7.18 -2.19 -39.03
N LEU A 233 6.46 -1.77 -37.99
CA LEU A 233 5.01 -1.92 -37.88
C LEU A 233 4.25 -1.07 -38.91
N ALA A 234 4.72 0.15 -39.19
CA ALA A 234 4.13 0.98 -40.24
C ALA A 234 4.37 0.39 -41.66
N GLY A 235 5.54 -0.19 -41.89
CA GLY A 235 5.89 -0.86 -43.15
C GLY A 235 5.08 -2.14 -43.40
N SER A 236 4.82 -2.94 -42.36
CA SER A 236 4.03 -4.18 -42.50
C SER A 236 2.54 -3.91 -42.72
N ILE A 237 1.99 -2.82 -42.19
CA ILE A 237 0.61 -2.37 -42.49
C ILE A 237 0.50 -1.85 -43.93
N SER A 238 1.56 -1.24 -44.48
CA SER A 238 1.60 -0.79 -45.87
C SER A 238 1.77 -1.93 -46.89
N ALA A 239 2.34 -3.07 -46.48
CA ALA A 239 2.56 -4.23 -47.36
C ALA A 239 1.39 -5.23 -47.36
N ALA A 240 0.39 -5.02 -46.51
CA ALA A 240 -0.81 -5.84 -46.38
C ALA A 240 -2.07 -5.22 -47.05
N LYS A 241 -1.89 -4.19 -47.88
CA LYS A 241 -2.90 -3.64 -48.80
C LYS A 241 -2.51 -3.96 -50.24
#